data_AF-A0A3D5S107-F1
#
_entry.id   AF-A0A3D5S107-F1
#
_cell.length_a   1.000
_cell.length_b   1.000
_cell.length_c   1.000
_cell.angle_alpha   90.00
_cell.angle_beta   90.00
_cell.angle_gamma   90.00
#
_symmetry.space_group_name_H-M   'P 1'
#
loop_
_entity.id
_entity.type
_entity.pdbx_description
1 polymer ?
#
loop_
_entity_poly.entity_id
_entity_poly.type
_entity_poly.pdbx_seq_one_letter_code
_entity_poly.pdbx_strand_id
1 'polypeptide(L)'
;MKNSRRKTLKTLGVSGAALGILGASNWIAACSSPTKTTEGATDETKDTAASADLFFQISLAQWSLHRSFFGDAISSWDNFGKLWAESPDNVLRGELKPIDFPTIAKRDFGVTAVEFVNTFYFSKKNDKQFWYDMRKQCDEQGVKSLLIMCDREGNLGDADEEARIKA
;
A
#
# COMPACT_ATOMS: atom_id res chain seq x y z
N MET A 1 17.49 31.02 -10.12
CA MET A 1 17.43 29.80 -10.97
C MET A 1 16.21 28.88 -10.75
N LYS A 2 15.24 29.20 -9.85
CA LYS A 2 14.01 28.39 -9.65
C LYS A 2 12.84 28.71 -10.61
N ASN A 3 12.88 29.85 -11.33
CA ASN A 3 11.77 30.28 -12.20
C ASN A 3 11.95 29.95 -13.70
N SER A 4 13.11 29.42 -14.11
CA SER A 4 13.35 29.06 -15.52
C SER A 4 12.78 27.68 -15.89
N ARG A 5 12.73 26.75 -14.94
CA ARG A 5 12.29 25.36 -15.18
C ARG A 5 10.78 25.26 -15.49
N ARG A 6 9.95 26.14 -14.92
CA ARG A 6 8.49 26.15 -15.15
C ARG A 6 8.08 26.75 -16.50
N LYS A 7 8.95 27.55 -17.16
CA LYS A 7 8.66 28.09 -18.49
C LYS A 7 8.95 27.07 -19.59
N THR A 8 10.00 26.26 -19.44
CA THR A 8 10.41 25.26 -20.44
C THR A 8 9.37 24.13 -20.64
N LEU A 9 8.61 23.78 -19.59
CA LEU A 9 7.55 22.76 -19.67
C LEU A 9 6.24 23.25 -20.32
N LYS A 10 6.01 24.57 -20.44
CA LYS A 10 4.78 25.12 -21.06
C LYS A 10 4.88 25.30 -22.58
N THR A 11 6.10 25.27 -23.14
CA THR A 11 6.33 25.50 -24.58
C THR A 11 6.33 24.21 -25.41
N LEU A 12 6.33 23.03 -24.77
CA LEU A 12 6.32 21.72 -25.45
C LEU A 12 4.91 21.11 -25.67
N GLY A 13 3.85 21.75 -25.16
CA GLY A 13 2.48 21.21 -25.16
C GLY A 13 1.52 21.75 -26.24
N VAL A 14 1.98 22.56 -27.19
CA VAL A 14 1.12 23.14 -28.24
C VAL A 14 1.69 22.79 -29.61
N SER A 15 1.58 21.52 -29.97
CA SER A 15 1.67 21.02 -31.36
C SER A 15 0.70 19.86 -31.51
N GLY A 16 -0.59 20.19 -31.61
CA GLY A 16 -1.66 19.20 -31.68
C GLY A 16 -2.96 19.82 -32.15
N ALA A 17 -3.01 20.28 -33.41
CA ALA A 17 -4.25 20.50 -34.14
C ALA A 17 -3.94 20.66 -35.63
N ALA A 18 -4.21 19.62 -36.44
CA ALA A 18 -5.15 19.73 -37.56
C ALA A 18 -5.14 18.49 -38.48
N LEU A 19 -6.34 18.25 -39.03
CA LEU A 19 -6.73 17.49 -40.22
C LEU A 19 -7.03 15.98 -40.09
N GLY A 20 -8.32 15.68 -40.28
CA GLY A 20 -8.79 14.36 -40.72
C GLY A 20 -10.22 13.99 -40.34
N ILE A 21 -11.21 14.86 -40.55
CA ILE A 21 -12.60 14.39 -40.75
C ILE A 21 -12.70 14.02 -42.23
N LEU A 22 -13.07 12.78 -42.53
CA LEU A 22 -13.90 12.31 -43.66
C LEU A 22 -13.76 10.79 -43.79
N GLY A 23 -14.84 10.05 -43.59
CA GLY A 23 -14.86 8.62 -43.91
C GLY A 23 -15.85 7.82 -43.09
N ALA A 24 -17.13 7.95 -43.42
CA ALA A 24 -18.17 7.01 -42.99
C ALA A 24 -17.89 5.59 -43.53
N SER A 25 -18.55 4.61 -42.90
CA SER A 25 -18.88 3.25 -43.38
C SER A 25 -17.98 2.10 -42.90
N ASN A 26 -18.64 1.13 -42.26
CA ASN A 26 -18.18 -0.21 -41.86
C ASN A 26 -17.08 -0.22 -40.76
N TRP A 27 -17.16 -1.01 -39.69
CA TRP A 27 -17.58 -2.41 -39.64
C TRP A 27 -18.19 -2.71 -38.26
N ILE A 28 -19.53 -2.82 -38.20
CA ILE A 28 -20.19 -3.66 -37.21
C ILE A 28 -20.07 -5.09 -37.76
N ALA A 29 -19.32 -5.96 -37.08
CA ALA A 29 -19.55 -7.41 -36.95
C ALA A 29 -18.27 -8.13 -36.47
N ALA A 30 -18.23 -8.52 -35.20
CA ALA A 30 -17.53 -9.73 -34.76
C ALA A 30 -18.39 -10.39 -33.68
N CYS A 31 -18.86 -11.58 -33.99
CA CYS A 31 -20.18 -12.09 -33.66
C CYS A 31 -20.32 -12.70 -32.26
N SER A 32 -21.55 -12.60 -31.76
CA SER A 32 -22.16 -13.47 -30.76
C SER A 32 -22.81 -14.71 -31.42
N SER A 33 -22.50 -15.90 -30.84
CA SER A 33 -23.27 -17.18 -30.82
C SER A 33 -23.26 -18.06 -32.10
N PRO A 34 -23.42 -19.42 -32.04
CA PRO A 34 -24.18 -20.21 -31.04
C PRO A 34 -23.57 -21.55 -30.53
N THR A 35 -24.24 -22.09 -29.51
CA THR A 35 -24.09 -23.38 -28.81
C THR A 35 -24.04 -24.63 -29.70
N LYS A 36 -23.17 -25.59 -29.34
CA LYS A 36 -23.42 -27.04 -29.51
C LYS A 36 -22.92 -27.82 -28.28
N THR A 37 -23.81 -28.62 -27.73
CA THR A 37 -23.61 -29.66 -26.73
C THR A 37 -22.87 -30.84 -27.35
N THR A 38 -21.83 -31.33 -26.68
CA THR A 38 -21.36 -32.73 -26.77
C THR A 38 -20.69 -33.10 -25.46
N GLU A 39 -21.19 -34.14 -24.82
CA GLU A 39 -20.60 -34.83 -23.68
C GLU A 39 -19.33 -35.59 -24.11
N GLY A 40 -18.39 -35.73 -23.16
CA GLY A 40 -17.45 -36.84 -23.14
C GLY A 40 -16.12 -36.63 -23.87
N ALA A 41 -15.19 -35.93 -23.21
CA ALA A 41 -13.77 -36.23 -23.31
C ALA A 41 -13.12 -35.88 -21.97
N THR A 42 -12.48 -36.88 -21.35
CA THR A 42 -11.56 -36.71 -20.23
C THR A 42 -10.43 -35.79 -20.68
N ASP A 43 -10.56 -34.50 -20.36
CA ASP A 43 -9.49 -33.52 -20.54
C ASP A 43 -8.75 -33.39 -19.20
N GLU A 44 -7.88 -34.37 -18.93
CA GLU A 44 -6.73 -34.10 -18.08
C GLU A 44 -5.75 -33.23 -18.88
N THR A 45 -6.12 -31.97 -19.13
CA THR A 45 -5.12 -30.91 -19.23
C THR A 45 -4.58 -30.70 -17.83
N LYS A 46 -3.63 -31.58 -17.48
CA LYS A 46 -2.63 -31.32 -16.47
C LYS A 46 -1.89 -30.08 -16.96
N ASP A 47 -2.38 -28.90 -16.57
CA ASP A 47 -1.69 -27.62 -16.65
C ASP A 47 -0.40 -27.75 -15.84
N THR A 48 0.58 -28.39 -16.48
CA THR A 48 1.95 -28.50 -16.00
C THR A 48 2.70 -27.28 -16.51
N ALA A 49 2.09 -26.10 -16.36
CA ALA A 49 2.86 -24.87 -16.32
C ALA A 49 3.51 -24.87 -14.94
N ALA A 50 4.70 -25.46 -14.86
CA ALA A 50 5.57 -25.27 -13.71
C ALA A 50 5.73 -23.76 -13.51
N SER A 51 5.02 -23.23 -12.51
CA SER A 51 5.18 -21.85 -12.07
C SER A 51 6.60 -21.74 -11.56
N ALA A 52 7.51 -21.26 -12.41
CA ALA A 52 8.82 -20.85 -11.96
C ALA A 52 8.59 -19.82 -10.84
N ASP A 53 9.11 -20.10 -9.65
CA ASP A 53 9.00 -19.18 -8.52
C ASP A 53 9.47 -17.80 -8.98
N LEU A 54 8.68 -16.77 -8.66
CA LEU A 54 9.07 -15.39 -8.92
C LEU A 54 10.38 -15.12 -8.16
N PHE A 55 11.28 -14.32 -8.75
CA PHE A 55 12.52 -13.92 -8.08
C PHE A 55 12.28 -13.01 -6.86
N PHE A 56 11.03 -12.63 -6.60
CA PHE A 56 10.60 -11.76 -5.50
C PHE A 56 9.39 -12.34 -4.78
N GLN A 57 9.18 -11.87 -3.55
CA GLN A 57 7.99 -12.12 -2.74
C GLN A 57 7.21 -10.82 -2.56
N ILE A 58 5.90 -10.92 -2.35
CA ILE A 58 5.02 -9.76 -2.10
C ILE A 58 4.83 -9.61 -0.59
N SER A 59 5.04 -8.38 -0.11
CA SER A 59 4.72 -7.93 1.25
C SER A 59 3.59 -6.90 1.23
N LEU A 60 2.97 -6.67 2.39
CA LEU A 60 2.02 -5.58 2.60
C LEU A 60 2.62 -4.56 3.57
N ALA A 61 2.80 -3.32 3.09
CA ALA A 61 3.18 -2.21 3.95
C ALA A 61 1.95 -1.68 4.72
N GLN A 62 2.08 -1.51 6.04
CA GLN A 62 0.97 -1.17 6.93
C GLN A 62 0.29 0.16 6.58
N TRP A 63 1.04 1.10 6.00
CA TRP A 63 0.48 2.37 5.55
C TRP A 63 -0.59 2.21 4.45
N SER A 64 -0.66 1.06 3.77
CA SER A 64 -1.73 0.74 2.82
C SER A 64 -3.12 0.76 3.46
N LEU A 65 -3.20 0.54 4.78
CA LEU A 65 -4.45 0.52 5.56
C LEU A 65 -4.58 1.72 6.51
N HIS A 66 -3.77 2.78 6.35
CA HIS A 66 -3.73 3.90 7.30
C HIS A 66 -5.10 4.56 7.51
N ARG A 67 -5.93 4.69 6.48
CA ARG A 67 -7.29 5.27 6.61
C ARG A 67 -8.20 4.39 7.47
N SER A 68 -8.08 3.08 7.34
CA SER A 68 -8.85 2.11 8.11
C SER A 68 -8.42 2.02 9.57
N PHE A 69 -7.19 2.44 9.88
CA PHE A 69 -6.66 2.53 11.26
C PHE A 69 -6.87 3.90 11.90
N PHE A 70 -6.74 4.99 11.14
CA PHE A 70 -6.89 6.34 11.67
C PHE A 70 -8.33 6.85 11.66
N GLY A 71 -9.18 6.34 10.77
CA GLY A 71 -10.57 6.78 10.65
C GLY A 71 -10.68 8.28 10.35
N ASP A 72 -11.53 8.97 11.09
CA ASP A 72 -11.77 10.40 10.95
C ASP A 72 -10.58 11.27 11.41
N ALA A 73 -9.64 10.73 12.19
CA ALA A 73 -8.49 11.48 12.70
C ALA A 73 -7.61 12.04 11.58
N ILE A 74 -7.51 11.36 10.43
CA ILE A 74 -6.72 11.80 9.27
C ILE A 74 -7.49 12.70 8.29
N SER A 75 -8.74 13.05 8.59
CA SER A 75 -9.54 13.97 7.73
C SER A 75 -8.96 15.39 7.69
N SER A 76 -8.17 15.77 8.69
CA SER A 76 -7.48 17.06 8.77
C SER A 76 -6.12 16.89 9.45
N TRP A 77 -5.07 17.38 8.80
CA TRP A 77 -3.71 17.31 9.34
C TRP A 77 -3.53 18.13 10.62
N ASP A 78 -4.20 19.27 10.73
CA ASP A 78 -4.18 20.09 11.95
C ASP A 78 -4.84 19.35 13.11
N ASN A 79 -5.95 18.66 12.85
CA ASN A 79 -6.63 17.84 13.86
C ASN A 79 -5.78 16.63 14.26
N PHE A 80 -5.20 15.95 13.27
CA PHE A 80 -4.29 14.83 13.52
C PHE A 80 -3.13 15.24 14.44
N GLY A 81 -2.49 16.38 14.15
CA GLY A 81 -1.40 16.91 14.96
C GLY A 81 -1.83 17.22 16.40
N LYS A 82 -3.02 17.79 16.61
CA LYS A 82 -3.55 18.08 17.95
C LYS A 82 -3.82 16.81 18.74
N LEU A 83 -4.54 15.85 18.16
CA LEU A 83 -4.85 14.57 18.79
C LEU A 83 -3.57 13.83 19.18
N TRP A 84 -2.60 13.78 18.26
CA TRP A 84 -1.33 13.12 18.48
C TRP A 84 -0.49 13.79 19.57
N ALA A 85 -0.53 15.12 19.68
CA ALA A 85 0.17 15.86 20.73
C ALA A 85 -0.40 15.59 22.13
N GLU A 86 -1.69 15.27 22.25
CA GLU A 86 -2.30 14.84 23.53
C GLU A 86 -1.90 13.40 23.88
N SER A 87 -2.02 12.49 22.91
CA SER A 87 -1.53 11.11 23.00
C SER A 87 -1.39 10.53 21.60
N PRO A 88 -0.29 9.83 21.28
CA PRO A 88 -0.11 9.26 19.96
C PRO A 88 -1.17 8.20 19.60
N ASP A 89 -1.83 7.59 20.58
CA ASP A 89 -2.86 6.59 20.33
C ASP A 89 -4.22 7.23 19.99
N ASN A 90 -4.42 8.54 20.29
CA ASN A 90 -5.68 9.24 20.06
C ASN A 90 -6.05 9.37 18.57
N VAL A 91 -5.08 9.19 17.67
CA VAL A 91 -5.33 9.19 16.22
C VAL A 91 -5.86 7.85 15.69
N LEU A 92 -5.81 6.77 16.48
CA LEU A 92 -6.25 5.43 16.07
C LEU A 92 -7.77 5.27 16.22
N ARG A 93 -8.54 5.97 15.37
CA ARG A 93 -10.01 6.02 15.42
C ARG A 93 -10.71 5.24 14.30
N GLY A 94 -9.95 4.41 13.60
CA GLY A 94 -10.47 3.60 12.51
C GLY A 94 -11.25 2.39 12.98
N GLU A 95 -11.96 1.76 12.04
CA GLU A 95 -12.73 0.55 12.27
C GLU A 95 -11.83 -0.68 12.50
N LEU A 96 -10.64 -0.69 11.87
CA LEU A 96 -9.65 -1.73 12.04
C LEU A 96 -8.65 -1.34 13.12
N LYS A 97 -8.14 -2.33 13.86
CA LYS A 97 -7.11 -2.11 14.86
C LYS A 97 -5.74 -2.43 14.27
N PRO A 98 -4.70 -1.60 14.49
CA PRO A 98 -3.36 -1.89 13.99
C PRO A 98 -2.78 -3.22 14.48
N ILE A 99 -3.12 -3.65 15.71
CA ILE A 99 -2.67 -4.94 16.27
C ILE A 99 -3.14 -6.15 15.42
N ASP A 100 -4.24 -6.00 14.68
CA ASP A 100 -4.79 -7.05 13.83
C ASP A 100 -4.15 -7.06 12.43
N PHE A 101 -3.19 -6.17 12.15
CA PHE A 101 -2.62 -6.00 10.81
C PHE A 101 -2.05 -7.30 10.20
N PRO A 102 -1.28 -8.14 10.91
CA PRO A 102 -0.82 -9.42 10.37
C PRO A 102 -1.97 -10.34 9.96
N THR A 103 -3.03 -10.36 10.78
CA THR A 103 -4.23 -11.15 10.52
C THR A 103 -4.98 -10.64 9.30
N ILE A 104 -5.16 -9.32 9.19
CA ILE A 104 -5.82 -8.66 8.07
C ILE A 104 -5.05 -8.94 6.77
N ALA A 105 -3.72 -8.79 6.78
CA ALA A 105 -2.87 -9.04 5.62
C ALA A 105 -3.08 -10.45 5.04
N LYS A 106 -3.08 -11.47 5.92
CA LYS A 106 -3.27 -12.86 5.51
C LYS A 106 -4.72 -13.15 5.12
N ARG A 107 -5.69 -12.78 5.97
CA ARG A 107 -7.11 -13.14 5.82
C ARG A 107 -7.75 -12.47 4.61
N ASP A 108 -7.48 -11.17 4.43
CA ASP A 108 -8.23 -10.35 3.47
C ASP A 108 -7.48 -10.18 2.14
N PHE A 109 -6.15 -10.32 2.15
CA PHE A 109 -5.31 -10.09 0.97
C PHE A 109 -4.45 -11.30 0.56
N GLY A 110 -4.42 -12.38 1.36
CA GLY A 110 -3.59 -13.55 1.07
C GLY A 110 -2.08 -13.28 1.18
N VAL A 111 -1.67 -12.20 1.86
CA VAL A 111 -0.26 -11.81 2.00
C VAL A 111 0.31 -12.29 3.34
N THR A 112 1.42 -13.03 3.29
CA THR A 112 2.07 -13.63 4.47
C THR A 112 3.40 -12.98 4.84
N ALA A 113 3.62 -11.73 4.42
CA ALA A 113 4.76 -10.92 4.83
C ALA A 113 4.31 -9.46 4.99
N VAL A 114 4.70 -8.82 6.09
CA VAL A 114 4.21 -7.48 6.46
C VAL A 114 5.35 -6.55 6.86
N GLU A 115 5.17 -5.27 6.58
CA GLU A 115 6.07 -4.19 6.95
C GLU A 115 5.29 -3.21 7.83
N PHE A 116 5.69 -3.09 9.09
CA PHE A 116 5.00 -2.26 10.07
C PHE A 116 5.39 -0.78 9.94
N VAL A 117 4.64 0.12 10.57
CA VAL A 117 4.98 1.54 10.71
C VAL A 117 4.85 1.95 12.18
N ASN A 118 5.90 2.56 12.75
CA ASN A 118 5.94 2.90 14.19
C ASN A 118 4.81 3.84 14.64
N THR A 119 4.30 4.70 13.75
CA THR A 119 3.21 5.66 14.04
C THR A 119 1.98 4.99 14.65
N PHE A 120 1.67 3.75 14.27
CA PHE A 120 0.52 3.01 14.81
C PHE A 120 0.75 2.40 16.21
N TYR A 121 1.97 2.49 16.73
CA TYR A 121 2.41 1.88 17.99
C TYR A 121 3.36 2.79 18.77
N PHE A 122 3.28 4.11 18.56
CA PHE A 122 4.29 5.05 19.04
C PHE A 122 4.42 5.02 20.58
N SER A 123 3.29 4.83 21.29
CA SER A 123 3.27 4.65 22.76
C SER A 123 3.94 3.35 23.25
N LYS A 124 4.22 2.40 22.35
CA LYS A 124 4.70 1.04 22.65
C LYS A 124 6.20 0.86 22.47
N LYS A 125 6.96 1.91 22.14
CA LYS A 125 8.41 1.84 21.87
C LYS A 125 9.19 1.00 22.90
N ASN A 126 8.88 1.16 24.19
CA ASN A 126 9.57 0.47 25.29
C ASN A 126 8.78 -0.71 25.90
N ASP A 127 7.61 -1.05 25.34
CA ASP A 127 6.76 -2.13 25.84
C ASP A 127 7.21 -3.48 25.26
N LYS A 128 8.16 -4.13 25.95
CA LYS A 128 8.72 -5.42 25.48
C LYS A 128 7.66 -6.51 25.37
N GLN A 129 6.71 -6.56 26.30
CA GLN A 129 5.68 -7.59 26.30
C GLN A 129 4.79 -7.46 25.07
N PHE A 130 4.36 -6.23 24.75
CA PHE A 130 3.62 -5.94 23.52
C PHE A 130 4.34 -6.46 22.27
N TRP A 131 5.65 -6.21 22.13
CA TRP A 131 6.39 -6.67 20.96
C TRP A 131 6.59 -8.19 20.92
N TYR A 132 6.72 -8.86 22.08
CA TYR A 132 6.73 -10.31 22.13
C TYR A 132 5.40 -10.91 21.69
N ASP A 133 4.29 -10.33 22.13
CA ASP A 133 2.95 -10.79 21.76
C ASP A 133 2.67 -10.54 20.27
N MET A 134 3.07 -9.38 19.74
CA MET A 134 2.98 -9.06 18.30
C MET A 134 3.77 -10.07 17.46
N ARG A 135 5.00 -10.39 17.88
CA ARG A 135 5.82 -11.40 17.19
C ARG A 135 5.16 -12.77 17.25
N LYS A 136 4.69 -13.19 18.42
CA LYS A 136 3.99 -14.48 18.62
C LYS A 136 2.77 -14.58 17.70
N GLN A 137 1.97 -13.53 17.60
CA GLN A 137 0.82 -13.47 16.70
C GLN A 137 1.21 -13.61 15.22
N CYS A 138 2.33 -13.02 14.80
CA CYS A 138 2.86 -13.17 13.45
C CYS A 138 3.28 -14.64 13.20
N ASP A 139 4.07 -15.21 14.12
CA ASP A 139 4.59 -16.58 14.04
C ASP A 139 3.44 -17.62 13.98
N GLU A 140 2.44 -17.50 14.87
CA GLU A 140 1.27 -18.41 14.93
C GLU A 140 0.40 -18.35 13.66
N GLN A 141 0.41 -17.23 12.95
CA GLN A 141 -0.31 -17.07 11.70
C GLN A 141 0.54 -17.36 10.47
N GLY A 142 1.83 -17.66 10.64
CA GLY A 142 2.75 -17.85 9.52
C GLY A 142 2.92 -16.58 8.68
N VAL A 143 2.84 -15.40 9.31
CA VAL A 143 3.06 -14.09 8.67
C VAL A 143 4.45 -13.59 9.05
N LYS A 144 5.30 -13.30 8.07
CA LYS A 144 6.65 -12.79 8.31
C LYS A 144 6.60 -11.29 8.64
N SER A 145 7.15 -10.90 9.79
CA SER A 145 7.48 -9.50 10.08
C SER A 145 8.81 -9.15 9.41
N LEU A 146 8.80 -8.24 8.43
CA LEU A 146 10.01 -7.90 7.65
C LEU A 146 10.79 -6.74 8.24
N LEU A 147 10.12 -5.62 8.50
CA LEU A 147 10.73 -4.37 8.96
C LEU A 147 9.69 -3.48 9.65
N ILE A 148 10.19 -2.41 10.27
CA ILE A 148 9.39 -1.29 10.78
C ILE A 148 9.86 -0.02 10.08
N MET A 149 8.94 0.70 9.43
CA MET A 149 9.18 2.06 8.95
C MET A 149 9.03 3.04 10.12
N CYS A 150 10.01 3.92 10.30
CA CYS A 150 10.08 4.84 11.42
C CYS A 150 9.78 6.28 10.98
N ASP A 151 8.59 6.77 11.32
CA ASP A 151 8.20 8.16 11.18
C ASP A 151 8.40 8.91 12.50
N ARG A 152 8.51 10.24 12.44
CA ARG A 152 8.46 11.14 13.60
C ARG A 152 9.52 10.90 14.69
N GLU A 153 10.62 10.21 14.37
CA GLU A 153 11.76 10.04 15.29
C GLU A 153 12.79 11.20 15.17
N GLY A 154 12.65 12.06 14.16
CA GLY A 154 13.57 13.17 13.90
C GLY A 154 14.03 13.16 12.44
N ASN A 155 14.88 14.13 12.07
CA ASN A 155 15.44 14.22 10.73
C ASN A 155 16.92 13.79 10.76
N LEU A 156 17.21 12.59 10.25
CA LEU A 156 18.59 12.08 10.17
C LEU A 156 19.50 12.92 9.26
N GLY A 157 18.92 13.78 8.41
CA GLY A 157 19.64 14.75 7.58
C GLY A 157 19.55 16.17 8.10
N ASP A 158 19.28 16.40 9.40
CA ASP A 158 19.19 17.75 9.95
C ASP A 158 20.51 18.51 9.78
N ALA A 159 20.44 19.82 9.55
CA ALA A 159 21.61 20.67 9.40
C ALA A 159 22.28 20.92 10.76
N ASP A 160 21.49 20.97 11.82
CA ASP A 160 21.98 21.05 13.18
C ASP A 160 22.51 19.69 13.65
N GLU A 161 23.72 19.67 14.21
CA GLU A 161 24.38 18.43 14.63
C GLU A 161 23.70 17.77 15.83
N GLU A 162 23.25 18.57 16.81
CA GLU A 162 22.58 18.05 18.00
C GLU A 162 21.21 17.44 17.63
N ALA A 163 20.44 18.13 16.79
CA ALA A 163 19.17 17.65 16.28
C ALA A 163 19.33 16.35 15.46
N ARG A 164 20.40 16.25 14.67
CA ARG A 164 20.70 15.06 13.86
C ARG A 164 21.16 13.87 14.70
N ILE A 165 21.98 14.08 15.74
CA ILE A 165 22.44 13.01 16.65
C ILE A 165 21.29 12.49 17.53
N LYS A 166 20.33 13.37 17.85
CA LYS A 166 19.15 13.00 18.64
C LYS A 166 18.13 12.16 17.87
N ALA A 167 18.06 12.33 16.55
CA ALA A 167 17.16 11.60 15.64
C ALA A 167 17.60 10.14 15.46
#